data_AF-A0A2E5ANS4-F1
#
_entry.id   AF-A0A2E5ANS4-F1
#
_cell.length_a   1.000
_cell.length_b   1.000
_cell.length_c   1.000
_cell.angle_alpha   90.00
_cell.angle_beta   90.00
_cell.angle_gamma   90.00
#
_symmetry.space_group_name_H-M   'P 1'
#
loop_
_entity.id
_entity.type
_entity.pdbx_description
1 polymer ?
#
loop_
_entity_poly.entity_id
_entity_poly.type
_entity_poly.pdbx_seq_one_letter_code
_entity_poly.pdbx_strand_id
1 'polypeptide(L)'
;MFYIGDLNQFKPFYKSKLAGSLVYRFNVHSRMTLRFNATYGNIAADDRDARQALIVNRNLNFTSQIKELAGGLEFHYMPFQFGNRRYIGTAYMITQLGFFHMNPETEYNGEMVALQSLGTEGQSSKGDIKPYSKYQLCIPLGLGVKLSLGKYCSFNVDIAIRKTFTDYIDDVGSDTYMDAAALAAINGADAVALSNRSLDGSFQGRRGNSTNKDWYVYAGGMLTFRLGKGNNCPVIR
;
A
#
# COMPACT_ATOMS: atom_id res chain seq x y z
N MET A 1 -0.80 8.42 1.55
CA MET A 1 -0.76 7.08 0.92
C MET A 1 -1.96 6.95 0.00
N PHE A 2 -1.81 6.36 -1.18
CA PHE A 2 -2.91 6.17 -2.13
C PHE A 2 -2.81 4.81 -2.83
N TYR A 3 -3.94 4.32 -3.31
CA TYR A 3 -4.10 3.01 -3.95
C TYR A 3 -4.03 3.13 -5.48
N ILE A 4 -3.57 2.08 -6.15
CA ILE A 4 -3.57 1.91 -7.61
C ILE A 4 -3.97 0.47 -7.92
N GLY A 5 -4.98 0.28 -8.76
CA GLY A 5 -5.48 -1.05 -9.13
C GLY A 5 -6.85 -0.94 -9.79
N ASP A 6 -7.75 -1.88 -9.54
CA ASP A 6 -9.03 -1.98 -10.24
C ASP A 6 -9.96 -0.80 -9.99
N LEU A 7 -10.07 -0.32 -8.74
CA LEU A 7 -10.87 0.88 -8.41
C LEU A 7 -10.14 2.21 -8.68
N ASN A 8 -8.83 2.18 -8.94
CA ASN A 8 -8.05 3.36 -9.35
C ASN A 8 -7.00 3.01 -10.41
N GLN A 9 -7.42 3.03 -11.68
CA GLN A 9 -6.62 2.47 -12.77
C GLN A 9 -5.33 3.23 -13.10
N PHE A 10 -5.24 4.56 -12.83
CA PHE A 10 -3.98 5.32 -12.89
C PHE A 10 -4.16 6.81 -12.50
N LYS A 11 -4.77 7.13 -11.35
CA LYS A 11 -4.89 8.52 -10.87
C LYS A 11 -3.96 8.75 -9.67
N PRO A 12 -2.76 9.36 -9.87
CA PRO A 12 -1.85 9.65 -8.78
C PRO A 12 -2.52 10.51 -7.70
N PHE A 13 -2.22 10.22 -6.44
CA PHE A 13 -2.74 10.94 -5.26
C PHE A 13 -4.27 10.95 -5.09
N TYR A 14 -5.01 10.14 -5.85
CA TYR A 14 -6.46 10.01 -5.68
C TYR A 14 -6.83 9.44 -4.31
N LYS A 15 -7.83 10.05 -3.65
CA LYS A 15 -8.28 9.75 -2.27
C LYS A 15 -7.13 9.48 -1.29
N SER A 16 -6.04 10.25 -1.41
CA SER A 16 -4.88 10.11 -0.52
C SER A 16 -5.28 10.24 0.93
N LYS A 17 -4.91 9.26 1.75
CA LYS A 17 -5.11 9.29 3.21
C LYS A 17 -3.79 9.52 3.93
N LEU A 18 -3.88 10.01 5.15
CA LEU A 18 -2.73 10.20 6.01
C LEU A 18 -2.13 8.84 6.39
N ALA A 19 -0.80 8.79 6.42
CA ALA A 19 -0.03 7.63 6.85
C ALA A 19 1.22 8.11 7.61
N GLY A 20 1.66 7.31 8.57
CA GLY A 20 2.89 7.53 9.33
C GLY A 20 3.88 6.39 9.10
N SER A 21 5.17 6.69 9.20
CA SER A 21 6.22 5.68 9.09
C SER A 21 7.32 5.94 10.13
N LEU A 22 7.74 4.88 10.81
CA LEU A 22 8.94 4.87 11.64
C LEU A 22 10.06 4.22 10.85
N VAL A 23 11.24 4.84 10.86
CA VAL A 23 12.38 4.39 10.06
C VAL A 23 13.61 4.26 10.94
N TYR A 24 14.31 3.13 10.81
CA TYR A 24 15.64 2.90 11.35
C TYR A 24 16.63 2.70 10.21
N ARG A 25 17.81 3.34 10.32
CA ARG A 25 18.87 3.31 9.31
C ARG A 25 20.18 2.90 9.95
N PHE A 26 20.80 1.86 9.38
CA PHE A 26 22.14 1.43 9.74
C PHE A 26 23.07 1.62 8.54
N ASN A 27 23.97 2.60 8.64
CA ASN A 27 24.89 2.93 7.55
C ASN A 27 26.03 1.90 7.54
N VAL A 28 26.00 0.97 6.58
CA VAL A 28 27.05 -0.06 6.40
C VAL A 28 28.23 0.53 5.63
N HIS A 29 27.94 1.37 4.64
CA HIS A 29 28.95 2.02 3.81
C HIS A 29 28.57 3.48 3.53
N SER A 30 29.50 4.25 2.94
CA SER A 30 29.29 5.67 2.63
C SER A 30 28.13 5.95 1.66
N ARG A 31 27.73 4.94 0.88
CA ARG A 31 26.66 5.00 -0.13
C ARG A 31 25.58 3.93 0.06
N MET A 32 25.71 3.04 1.05
CA MET A 32 24.79 1.94 1.27
C MET A 32 24.34 1.91 2.72
N THR A 33 23.02 1.90 2.90
CA THR A 33 22.38 1.89 4.22
C THR A 33 21.36 0.77 4.26
N LEU A 34 21.40 -0.02 5.34
CA LEU A 34 20.30 -0.91 5.67
C LEU A 34 19.17 -0.07 6.27
N ARG A 35 17.98 -0.16 5.67
CA ARG A 35 16.80 0.59 6.07
C ARG A 35 15.71 -0.38 6.49
N PHE A 36 15.18 -0.16 7.68
CA PHE A 36 13.99 -0.82 8.20
C PHE A 36 12.92 0.22 8.43
N ASN A 37 11.67 -0.08 8.07
CA ASN A 37 10.55 0.80 8.34
C ASN A 37 9.29 0.05 8.74
N ALA A 38 8.53 0.68 9.62
CA ALA A 38 7.18 0.29 9.99
C ALA A 38 6.24 1.39 9.51
N THR A 39 5.33 1.08 8.58
CA THR A 39 4.39 2.04 8.00
C THR A 39 2.97 1.68 8.44
N TYR A 40 2.21 2.69 8.85
CA TYR A 40 0.80 2.56 9.22
C TYR A 40 -0.01 3.65 8.51
N GLY A 41 -1.09 3.27 7.86
CA GLY A 41 -2.00 4.24 7.28
C GLY A 41 -3.14 3.58 6.52
N ASN A 42 -4.00 4.41 5.96
CA ASN A 42 -5.15 3.93 5.21
C ASN A 42 -4.95 4.17 3.71
N ILE A 43 -5.67 3.39 2.91
CA ILE A 43 -5.90 3.63 1.49
C ILE A 43 -7.40 3.54 1.23
N ALA A 44 -7.85 4.20 0.18
CA ALA A 44 -9.25 4.16 -0.23
C ALA A 44 -9.34 4.42 -1.73
N ALA A 45 -10.37 3.87 -2.35
CA ALA A 45 -10.78 4.24 -3.70
C ALA A 45 -12.29 4.11 -3.84
N ASP A 46 -12.81 4.70 -4.91
CA ASP A 46 -14.24 4.84 -5.14
C ASP A 46 -14.48 5.00 -6.63
N ASP A 47 -15.28 4.10 -7.17
CA ASP A 47 -15.61 4.06 -8.59
C ASP A 47 -16.44 5.26 -9.05
N ARG A 48 -17.15 5.93 -8.13
CA ARG A 48 -17.99 7.08 -8.47
C ARG A 48 -17.20 8.22 -9.13
N ASP A 49 -15.90 8.33 -8.83
CA ASP A 49 -15.02 9.37 -9.36
C ASP A 49 -14.21 8.88 -10.58
N ALA A 50 -14.53 7.71 -11.13
CA ALA A 50 -13.88 7.16 -12.32
C ALA A 50 -14.27 7.93 -13.59
N ARG A 51 -13.39 7.90 -14.60
CA ARG A 51 -13.65 8.56 -15.90
C ARG A 51 -14.54 7.75 -16.83
N GLN A 52 -14.58 6.44 -16.65
CA GLN A 52 -15.30 5.52 -17.53
C GLN A 52 -16.68 5.25 -16.95
N ALA A 53 -17.73 5.45 -17.75
CA ALA A 53 -19.12 5.25 -17.33
C ALA A 53 -19.39 3.83 -16.81
N LEU A 54 -18.71 2.80 -17.36
CA LEU A 54 -18.83 1.43 -16.90
C LEU A 54 -18.32 1.25 -15.46
N ILE A 55 -17.20 1.89 -15.12
CA ILE A 55 -16.62 1.85 -13.77
C ILE A 55 -17.51 2.63 -12.81
N VAL A 56 -17.97 3.83 -13.22
CA VAL A 56 -18.93 4.61 -12.43
C VAL A 56 -20.20 3.80 -12.17
N ASN A 57 -20.69 3.04 -13.15
CA ASN A 57 -21.84 2.16 -12.98
C ASN A 57 -21.55 1.03 -12.00
N ARG A 58 -20.35 0.44 -11.97
CA ARG A 58 -19.94 -0.60 -10.99
C ARG A 58 -20.03 -0.10 -9.54
N ASN A 59 -19.69 1.16 -9.31
CA ASN A 59 -19.96 1.88 -8.05
C ASN A 59 -19.46 1.16 -6.78
N LEU A 60 -18.33 0.45 -6.87
CA LEU A 60 -17.66 -0.12 -5.71
C LEU A 60 -16.82 0.94 -4.99
N ASN A 61 -16.70 0.80 -3.68
CA ASN A 61 -15.80 1.61 -2.88
C ASN A 61 -15.25 0.80 -1.71
N PHE A 62 -14.05 1.17 -1.28
CA PHE A 62 -13.41 0.53 -0.14
C PHE A 62 -12.51 1.52 0.59
N THR A 63 -12.24 1.19 1.85
CA THR A 63 -11.14 1.73 2.63
C THR A 63 -10.42 0.56 3.28
N SER A 64 -9.09 0.52 3.17
CA SER A 64 -8.27 -0.53 3.77
C SER A 64 -7.20 0.06 4.66
N GLN A 65 -7.08 -0.49 5.86
CA GLN A 65 -5.99 -0.15 6.78
C GLN A 65 -4.77 -1.02 6.47
N ILE A 66 -3.65 -0.37 6.20
CA ILE A 66 -2.38 -1.00 5.88
C ILE A 66 -1.42 -0.87 7.07
N LYS A 67 -0.91 -2.02 7.51
CA LYS A 67 0.21 -2.12 8.47
C LYS A 67 1.35 -2.82 7.76
N GLU A 68 2.43 -2.13 7.45
CA GLU A 68 3.57 -2.64 6.69
C GLU A 68 4.82 -2.65 7.56
N LEU A 69 5.60 -3.73 7.45
CA LEU A 69 6.96 -3.81 7.93
C LEU A 69 7.86 -4.18 6.75
N ALA A 70 8.90 -3.37 6.52
CA ALA A 70 9.80 -3.55 5.41
C ALA A 70 11.26 -3.35 5.81
N GLY A 71 12.14 -4.08 5.13
CA GLY A 71 13.58 -4.04 5.33
C GLY A 71 14.33 -4.17 4.01
N GLY A 72 15.45 -3.49 3.86
CA GLY A 72 16.27 -3.62 2.67
C GLY A 72 17.33 -2.54 2.57
N LEU A 73 17.61 -2.13 1.33
CA LEU A 73 18.72 -1.25 0.99
C LEU A 73 18.23 0.14 0.61
N GLU A 74 18.95 1.13 1.10
CA GLU A 74 18.92 2.52 0.67
C GLU A 74 20.28 2.83 0.02
N PHE A 75 20.28 3.14 -1.28
CA PHE A 75 21.48 3.48 -2.03
C PHE A 75 21.56 5.00 -2.23
N HIS A 76 22.61 5.64 -1.74
CA HIS A 76 22.85 7.08 -1.91
C HIS A 76 23.67 7.34 -3.17
N TYR A 77 23.22 8.28 -4.01
CA TYR A 77 23.94 8.66 -5.22
C TYR A 77 25.30 9.32 -4.89
N MET A 78 25.31 10.22 -3.89
CA MET A 78 26.52 10.82 -3.33
C MET A 78 26.76 10.34 -1.89
N PRO A 79 28.03 10.21 -1.46
CA PRO A 79 28.36 9.91 -0.06
C PRO A 79 27.73 10.91 0.89
N PHE A 80 26.96 10.42 1.87
CA PHE A 80 26.27 11.28 2.84
C PHE A 80 26.79 11.04 4.25
N GLN A 81 27.15 12.12 4.95
CA GLN A 81 27.56 12.11 6.35
C GLN A 81 26.94 13.31 7.08
N PHE A 82 26.43 13.07 8.28
CA PHE A 82 25.86 14.15 9.11
C PHE A 82 26.89 15.25 9.37
N GLY A 83 26.48 16.51 9.17
CA GLY A 83 27.31 17.68 9.48
C GLY A 83 28.43 17.99 8.48
N ASN A 84 28.49 17.29 7.34
CA ASN A 84 29.45 17.62 6.28
C ASN A 84 28.99 18.86 5.51
N ARG A 85 29.75 19.97 5.61
CA ARG A 85 29.43 21.25 4.91
C ARG A 85 29.51 21.15 3.39
N ARG A 86 30.22 20.16 2.84
CA ARG A 86 30.38 19.96 1.38
C ARG A 86 29.21 19.19 0.75
N TYR A 87 28.56 18.30 1.51
CA TYR A 87 27.46 17.45 1.04
C TYR A 87 26.26 17.57 1.98
N ILE A 88 25.51 18.66 1.81
CA ILE A 88 24.34 18.98 2.65
C ILE A 88 23.16 18.07 2.30
N GLY A 89 23.10 17.52 1.08
CA GLY A 89 22.04 16.61 0.67
C GLY A 89 22.46 15.57 -0.36
N THR A 90 21.65 14.52 -0.48
CA THR A 90 21.84 13.44 -1.46
C THR A 90 20.47 12.91 -1.89
N ALA A 91 20.38 12.48 -3.15
CA ALA A 91 19.28 11.66 -3.63
C ALA A 91 19.58 10.18 -3.35
N TYR A 92 18.55 9.39 -3.12
CA TYR A 92 18.69 7.97 -2.84
C TYR A 92 17.57 7.14 -3.42
N MET A 93 17.88 5.88 -3.66
CA MET A 93 16.93 4.85 -4.10
C MET A 93 16.65 3.90 -2.95
N ILE A 94 15.39 3.48 -2.83
CA ILE A 94 14.89 2.52 -1.85
C ILE A 94 14.55 1.24 -2.58
N THR A 95 15.10 0.12 -2.12
CA THR A 95 14.74 -1.22 -2.58
C THR A 95 14.62 -2.14 -1.37
N GLN A 96 13.40 -2.58 -1.07
CA GLN A 96 13.10 -3.35 0.14
C GLN A 96 12.25 -4.57 -0.17
N LEU A 97 12.23 -5.49 0.79
CA LEU A 97 11.22 -6.54 0.89
C LEU A 97 10.35 -6.21 2.11
N GLY A 98 9.05 -6.34 1.93
CA GLY A 98 8.08 -6.01 2.95
C GLY A 98 6.99 -7.06 3.08
N PHE A 99 6.39 -7.07 4.25
CA PHE A 99 5.13 -7.75 4.51
C PHE A 99 4.14 -6.71 5.02
N PHE A 100 2.89 -6.83 4.60
CA PHE A 100 1.84 -5.94 5.03
C PHE A 100 0.57 -6.71 5.39
N HIS A 101 -0.16 -6.17 6.36
CA HIS A 101 -1.51 -6.56 6.68
C HIS A 101 -2.48 -5.57 6.06
N MET A 102 -3.53 -6.07 5.41
CA MET A 102 -4.63 -5.29 4.84
C MET A 102 -5.98 -5.76 5.40
N ASN A 103 -6.94 -4.85 5.51
CA ASN A 103 -8.31 -5.19 5.85
C ASN A 103 -9.24 -4.29 5.04
N PRO A 104 -9.67 -4.71 3.84
CA PRO A 104 -10.61 -3.92 3.05
C PRO A 104 -11.97 -3.93 3.72
N GLU A 105 -12.49 -2.73 3.92
CA GLU A 105 -13.77 -2.45 4.56
C GLU A 105 -14.57 -1.49 3.68
N THR A 106 -15.88 -1.56 3.76
CA THR A 106 -16.78 -0.61 3.09
C THR A 106 -17.91 -0.19 4.03
N GLU A 107 -18.53 0.94 3.72
CA GLU A 107 -19.72 1.39 4.44
C GLU A 107 -20.96 0.71 3.85
N TYR A 108 -21.70 0.02 4.73
CA TYR A 108 -22.97 -0.63 4.44
C TYR A 108 -23.96 -0.33 5.56
N ASN A 109 -25.13 0.22 5.23
CA ASN A 109 -26.18 0.61 6.19
C ASN A 109 -25.70 1.53 7.34
N GLY A 110 -24.69 2.37 7.09
CA GLY A 110 -24.12 3.30 8.09
C GLY A 110 -23.04 2.69 8.99
N GLU A 111 -22.66 1.43 8.78
CA GLU A 111 -21.59 0.75 9.50
C GLU A 111 -20.44 0.34 8.57
N MET A 112 -19.22 0.31 9.12
CA MET A 112 -18.05 -0.20 8.39
C MET A 112 -17.99 -1.73 8.51
N VAL A 113 -18.12 -2.42 7.37
CA VAL A 113 -18.12 -3.87 7.32
C VAL A 113 -16.87 -4.36 6.61
N ALA A 114 -16.22 -5.38 7.17
CA ALA A 114 -15.05 -6.02 6.58
C ALA A 114 -15.46 -6.91 5.40
N LEU A 115 -14.91 -6.61 4.22
CA LEU A 115 -15.28 -7.28 2.98
C LEU A 115 -14.78 -8.73 2.92
N GLN A 116 -13.55 -8.96 3.40
CA GLN A 116 -12.93 -10.29 3.43
C GLN A 116 -13.76 -11.34 4.18
N SER A 117 -14.46 -10.94 5.25
CA SER A 117 -15.31 -11.85 6.03
C SER A 117 -16.64 -12.16 5.36
N LEU A 118 -17.11 -11.27 4.49
CA LEU A 118 -18.33 -11.48 3.71
C LEU A 118 -18.07 -12.33 2.47
N GLY A 119 -16.84 -12.32 1.95
CA GLY A 119 -16.46 -13.11 0.79
C GLY A 119 -17.31 -12.79 -0.43
N THR A 120 -17.25 -11.54 -0.91
CA THR A 120 -18.14 -11.02 -1.95
C THR A 120 -17.95 -11.66 -3.33
N GLU A 121 -16.91 -12.47 -3.55
CA GLU A 121 -16.74 -13.27 -4.78
C GLU A 121 -16.97 -14.77 -4.53
N GLY A 122 -17.65 -15.12 -3.43
CA GLY A 122 -17.91 -16.50 -3.03
C GLY A 122 -16.79 -17.12 -2.20
N GLN A 123 -15.87 -16.30 -1.67
CA GLN A 123 -14.84 -16.82 -0.79
C GLN A 123 -15.45 -17.33 0.51
N SER A 124 -15.22 -18.60 0.85
CA SER A 124 -15.74 -19.20 2.08
C SER A 124 -14.82 -20.31 2.57
N SER A 125 -14.72 -20.46 3.90
CA SER A 125 -13.91 -21.53 4.50
C SER A 125 -14.43 -22.94 4.17
N LYS A 126 -15.72 -23.05 3.84
CA LYS A 126 -16.41 -24.30 3.50
C LYS A 126 -16.75 -24.42 2.00
N GLY A 127 -16.42 -23.39 1.22
CA GLY A 127 -16.68 -23.35 -0.22
C GLY A 127 -15.46 -23.76 -1.05
N ASP A 128 -15.65 -23.78 -2.37
CA ASP A 128 -14.58 -24.11 -3.32
C ASP A 128 -13.51 -22.99 -3.39
N ILE A 129 -13.93 -21.74 -3.20
CA ILE A 129 -13.06 -20.57 -3.24
C ILE A 129 -12.67 -20.20 -1.80
N LYS A 130 -11.37 -20.24 -1.50
CA LYS A 130 -10.88 -19.93 -0.15
C LYS A 130 -10.75 -18.41 0.07
N PRO A 131 -10.99 -17.90 1.31
CA PRO A 131 -10.69 -16.51 1.66
C PRO A 131 -9.23 -16.17 1.42
N TYR A 132 -8.98 -14.98 0.85
CA TYR A 132 -7.62 -14.48 0.68
C TYR A 132 -7.00 -14.13 2.03
N SER A 133 -5.67 -14.23 2.09
CA SER A 133 -4.89 -13.82 3.26
C SER A 133 -4.88 -12.30 3.39
N LYS A 134 -5.12 -11.80 4.60
CA LYS A 134 -4.91 -10.38 4.97
C LYS A 134 -3.42 -10.02 5.07
N TYR A 135 -2.55 -11.01 5.26
CA TYR A 135 -1.10 -10.83 5.27
C TYR A 135 -0.52 -11.14 3.90
N GLN A 136 0.21 -10.18 3.34
CA GLN A 136 0.69 -10.20 1.96
C GLN A 136 2.13 -9.69 1.89
N LEU A 137 2.83 -10.08 0.83
CA LEU A 137 4.18 -9.61 0.55
C LEU A 137 4.15 -8.40 -0.39
N CYS A 138 5.10 -7.49 -0.23
CA CYS A 138 5.32 -6.39 -1.14
C CYS A 138 6.81 -6.13 -1.37
N ILE A 139 7.10 -5.45 -2.47
CA ILE A 139 8.41 -4.91 -2.78
C ILE A 139 8.28 -3.38 -2.84
N PRO A 140 8.65 -2.67 -1.76
CA PRO A 140 8.78 -1.22 -1.80
C PRO A 140 9.98 -0.80 -2.66
N LEU A 141 9.70 -0.03 -3.71
CA LEU A 141 10.67 0.60 -4.59
C LEU A 141 10.43 2.10 -4.58
N GLY A 142 11.48 2.91 -4.41
CA GLY A 142 11.26 4.34 -4.31
C GLY A 142 12.49 5.21 -4.49
N LEU A 143 12.22 6.49 -4.47
CA LEU A 143 13.21 7.55 -4.56
C LEU A 143 12.99 8.51 -3.40
N GLY A 144 14.08 9.10 -2.92
CA GLY A 144 13.99 10.14 -1.92
C GLY A 144 15.13 11.12 -2.01
N VAL A 145 14.93 12.27 -1.38
CA VAL A 145 15.95 13.29 -1.17
C VAL A 145 16.15 13.46 0.31
N LYS A 146 17.41 13.54 0.72
CA LYS A 146 17.84 13.72 2.11
C LYS A 146 18.61 15.02 2.21
N LEU A 147 18.27 15.82 3.22
CA LEU A 147 18.90 17.09 3.55
C LEU A 147 19.33 17.11 5.02
N SER A 148 20.60 17.36 5.27
CA SER A 148 21.17 17.52 6.61
C SER A 148 20.75 18.88 7.18
N LEU A 149 20.03 18.89 8.30
CA LEU A 149 19.64 20.11 9.01
C LEU A 149 20.66 20.51 10.10
N GLY A 150 21.69 19.70 10.31
CA GLY A 150 22.76 19.96 11.26
C GLY A 150 23.66 18.74 11.46
N LYS A 151 24.27 18.63 12.64
CA LYS A 151 25.14 17.50 13.01
C LYS A 151 24.38 16.25 13.46
N TYR A 152 23.10 16.39 13.81
CA TYR A 152 22.31 15.34 14.45
C TYR A 152 20.95 15.06 13.80
N CYS A 153 20.47 15.94 12.93
CA CYS A 153 19.14 15.85 12.32
C CYS A 153 19.23 15.96 10.81
N SER A 154 18.40 15.20 10.10
CA SER A 154 18.16 15.37 8.67
C SER A 154 16.68 15.27 8.36
N PHE A 155 16.24 16.10 7.42
CA PHE A 155 14.92 16.00 6.81
C PHE A 155 15.03 15.17 5.53
N ASN A 156 14.03 14.35 5.27
CA ASN A 156 13.99 13.53 4.08
C ASN A 156 12.58 13.57 3.52
N VAL A 157 12.48 13.53 2.19
CA VAL A 157 11.22 13.30 1.49
C VAL A 157 11.40 12.04 0.67
N ASP A 158 10.44 11.12 0.74
CA ASP A 158 10.42 9.94 -0.11
C ASP A 158 9.07 9.72 -0.78
N ILE A 159 9.14 9.10 -1.96
CA ILE A 159 8.01 8.51 -2.65
C ILE A 159 8.42 7.08 -3.01
N ALA A 160 7.62 6.13 -2.58
CA ALA A 160 7.90 4.72 -2.79
C ALA A 160 6.62 3.97 -3.13
N ILE A 161 6.66 3.28 -4.27
CA ILE A 161 5.61 2.43 -4.77
C ILE A 161 5.82 1.01 -4.23
N ARG A 162 4.73 0.36 -3.81
CA ARG A 162 4.75 -1.03 -3.37
C ARG A 162 4.16 -1.88 -4.48
N LYS A 163 5.03 -2.64 -5.14
CA LYS A 163 4.57 -3.74 -5.98
C LYS A 163 4.08 -4.84 -5.06
N THR A 164 2.81 -5.22 -5.18
CA THR A 164 2.26 -6.35 -4.43
C THR A 164 2.00 -7.53 -5.35
N PHE A 165 1.61 -8.66 -4.75
CA PHE A 165 1.35 -9.92 -5.45
C PHE A 165 -0.10 -10.37 -5.27
N THR A 166 -0.99 -9.45 -4.87
CA THR A 166 -2.40 -9.73 -4.59
C THR A 166 -3.29 -8.76 -5.36
N ASP A 167 -4.52 -9.20 -5.58
CA ASP A 167 -5.62 -8.42 -6.17
C ASP A 167 -6.61 -7.94 -5.10
N TYR A 168 -6.43 -8.40 -3.87
CA TYR A 168 -7.46 -8.28 -2.85
C TYR A 168 -7.25 -7.08 -1.93
N ILE A 169 -6.49 -6.06 -2.37
CA ILE A 169 -6.32 -4.85 -1.55
C ILE A 169 -7.63 -4.06 -1.50
N ASP A 170 -8.39 -4.08 -2.59
CA ASP A 170 -9.71 -3.47 -2.76
C ASP A 170 -10.87 -4.46 -2.70
N ASP A 171 -10.59 -5.74 -2.39
CA ASP A 171 -11.53 -6.86 -2.38
C ASP A 171 -12.05 -7.28 -3.78
N VAL A 172 -11.30 -6.96 -4.84
CA VAL A 172 -11.64 -7.28 -6.23
C VAL A 172 -10.56 -8.12 -6.90
N GLY A 173 -10.79 -9.44 -7.01
CA GLY A 173 -9.82 -10.35 -7.64
C GLY A 173 -10.32 -11.21 -8.78
N SER A 174 -11.64 -11.29 -8.96
CA SER A 174 -12.30 -11.99 -10.06
C SER A 174 -12.66 -11.02 -11.17
N ASP A 175 -12.46 -11.45 -12.41
CA ASP A 175 -12.90 -10.71 -13.59
C ASP A 175 -14.42 -10.60 -13.66
N THR A 176 -15.15 -11.58 -13.12
CA THR A 176 -16.61 -11.70 -13.27
C THR A 176 -17.32 -11.78 -11.93
N TYR A 177 -18.58 -11.36 -11.93
CA TYR A 177 -19.47 -11.55 -10.80
C TYR A 177 -19.87 -13.02 -10.65
N MET A 178 -20.01 -13.47 -9.41
CA MET A 178 -20.63 -14.75 -9.10
C MET A 178 -22.15 -14.64 -9.26
N ASP A 179 -22.81 -15.75 -9.58
CA ASP A 179 -24.27 -15.81 -9.57
C ASP A 179 -24.83 -15.41 -8.19
N ALA A 180 -25.81 -14.51 -8.17
CA ALA A 180 -26.34 -13.94 -6.94
C ALA A 180 -27.02 -14.98 -6.03
N ALA A 181 -27.72 -15.96 -6.62
CA ALA A 181 -28.38 -17.01 -5.84
C ALA A 181 -27.35 -17.98 -5.24
N ALA A 182 -26.31 -18.33 -6.01
CA ALA A 182 -25.20 -19.14 -5.52
C ALA A 182 -24.43 -18.43 -4.39
N LEU A 183 -24.13 -17.13 -4.55
CA LEU A 183 -23.45 -16.35 -3.53
C LEU A 183 -24.28 -16.19 -2.26
N ALA A 184 -25.59 -15.93 -2.38
CA ALA A 184 -26.51 -15.85 -1.25
C ALA A 184 -26.56 -17.17 -0.46
N ALA A 185 -26.51 -18.31 -1.15
CA ALA A 185 -26.49 -19.63 -0.50
C ALA A 185 -25.21 -19.90 0.30
N ILE A 186 -24.08 -19.32 -0.12
CA ILE A 186 -22.77 -19.54 0.51
C ILE A 186 -22.51 -18.54 1.64
N ASN A 187 -22.70 -17.24 1.36
CA ASN A 187 -22.27 -16.14 2.23
C ASN A 187 -23.40 -15.17 2.65
N GLY A 188 -24.63 -15.38 2.18
CA GLY A 188 -25.80 -14.60 2.58
C GLY A 188 -26.07 -13.36 1.72
N ALA A 189 -27.16 -12.65 2.04
CA ALA A 189 -27.67 -11.53 1.25
C ALA A 189 -26.73 -10.31 1.27
N ASP A 190 -26.07 -10.03 2.39
CA ASP A 190 -25.15 -8.89 2.52
C ASP A 190 -23.94 -9.03 1.57
N ALA A 191 -23.43 -10.26 1.41
CA ALA A 191 -22.36 -10.56 0.46
C ALA A 191 -22.78 -10.27 -0.98
N VAL A 192 -24.03 -10.58 -1.35
CA VAL A 192 -24.57 -10.25 -2.68
C VAL A 192 -24.70 -8.74 -2.88
N ALA A 193 -25.25 -8.03 -1.89
CA ALA A 193 -25.43 -6.59 -1.94
C ALA A 193 -24.09 -5.82 -2.05
N LEU A 194 -23.03 -6.35 -1.46
CA LEU A 194 -21.69 -5.75 -1.53
C LEU A 194 -20.83 -6.29 -2.67
N SER A 195 -21.15 -7.46 -3.22
CA SER A 195 -20.53 -7.99 -4.44
C SER A 195 -20.84 -7.12 -5.65
N ASN A 196 -22.11 -6.71 -5.78
CA ASN A 196 -22.59 -5.88 -6.86
C ASN A 196 -23.32 -4.66 -6.33
N ARG A 197 -22.68 -3.50 -6.47
CA ARG A 197 -23.24 -2.19 -6.08
C ARG A 197 -23.64 -1.35 -7.29
N SER A 198 -23.86 -2.01 -8.43
CA SER A 198 -24.07 -1.33 -9.69
C SER A 198 -25.30 -0.42 -9.66
N LEU A 199 -25.20 0.74 -10.32
CA LEU A 199 -26.28 1.74 -10.30
C LEU A 199 -27.52 1.27 -11.08
N ASP A 200 -27.32 0.40 -12.08
CA ASP A 200 -28.37 -0.22 -12.88
C ASP A 200 -28.82 -1.60 -12.34
N GLY A 201 -28.18 -2.10 -11.28
CA GLY A 201 -28.42 -3.43 -10.72
C GLY A 201 -28.01 -4.58 -11.66
N SER A 202 -27.32 -4.29 -12.77
CA SER A 202 -26.88 -5.31 -13.70
C SER A 202 -25.65 -6.02 -13.15
N PHE A 203 -25.60 -7.35 -13.33
CA PHE A 203 -24.39 -8.16 -13.14
C PHE A 203 -23.60 -8.30 -14.46
N GLN A 204 -23.88 -7.40 -15.41
CA GLN A 204 -23.29 -7.43 -16.75
C GLN A 204 -22.02 -6.58 -16.77
N GLY A 205 -20.89 -7.21 -17.05
CA GLY A 205 -19.60 -6.53 -17.17
C GLY A 205 -18.48 -7.22 -16.41
N ARG A 206 -17.33 -6.54 -16.31
CA ARG A 206 -16.19 -7.01 -15.54
C ARG A 206 -16.25 -6.46 -14.12
N ARG A 207 -16.11 -7.33 -13.12
CA ARG A 207 -15.98 -6.93 -11.71
C ARG A 207 -14.59 -6.39 -11.44
N GLY A 208 -13.55 -7.07 -11.94
CA GLY A 208 -12.15 -6.72 -11.74
C GLY A 208 -11.25 -7.09 -12.91
N ASN A 209 -9.95 -7.13 -12.65
CA ASN A 209 -8.95 -7.65 -13.57
C ASN A 209 -7.86 -8.45 -12.85
N SER A 210 -8.08 -9.77 -12.80
CA SER A 210 -7.20 -10.79 -12.21
C SER A 210 -5.76 -10.78 -12.73
N THR A 211 -5.49 -10.17 -13.89
CA THR A 211 -4.13 -10.06 -14.45
C THR A 211 -3.35 -8.88 -13.91
N ASN A 212 -4.02 -7.85 -13.37
CA ASN A 212 -3.40 -6.61 -12.93
C ASN A 212 -3.42 -6.49 -11.40
N LYS A 213 -2.33 -6.92 -10.77
CA LYS A 213 -2.19 -6.88 -9.31
C LYS A 213 -2.25 -5.47 -8.78
N ASP A 214 -2.69 -5.34 -7.53
CA ASP A 214 -2.83 -4.08 -6.82
C ASP A 214 -1.50 -3.51 -6.33
N TRP A 215 -1.43 -2.19 -6.30
CA TRP A 215 -0.27 -1.44 -5.86
C TRP A 215 -0.73 -0.33 -4.92
N TYR A 216 0.16 0.14 -4.07
CA TYR A 216 -0.08 1.36 -3.31
C TYR A 216 1.20 2.17 -3.20
N VAL A 217 1.03 3.48 -3.01
CA VAL A 217 2.14 4.43 -2.96
C VAL A 217 2.11 5.15 -1.63
N TYR A 218 3.25 5.16 -0.95
CA TYR A 218 3.51 6.04 0.17
C TYR A 218 4.40 7.18 -0.32
N ALA A 219 4.01 8.40 0.02
CA ALA A 219 4.82 9.59 -0.16
C ALA A 219 4.77 10.37 1.16
N GLY A 220 5.91 10.80 1.67
CA GLY A 220 5.98 11.44 2.97
C GLY A 220 7.29 12.18 3.23
N GLY A 221 7.24 13.06 4.23
CA GLY A 221 8.41 13.70 4.83
C GLY A 221 8.75 13.01 6.15
N MET A 222 10.04 12.90 6.47
CA MET A 222 10.52 12.31 7.73
C MET A 222 11.69 13.10 8.29
N LEU A 223 11.67 13.25 9.61
CA LEU A 223 12.82 13.69 10.39
C LEU A 223 13.55 12.46 10.91
N THR A 224 14.85 12.41 10.72
CA THR A 224 15.68 11.33 11.24
C THR A 224 16.81 11.89 12.09
N PHE A 225 16.99 11.29 13.27
CA PHE A 225 17.99 11.69 14.23
C PHE A 225 19.14 10.69 14.27
N ARG A 226 20.36 11.18 14.42
CA ARG A 226 21.54 10.34 14.61
C ARG A 226 21.51 9.74 16.01
N LEU A 227 21.56 8.42 16.09
CA LEU A 227 21.70 7.68 17.35
C LEU A 227 23.18 7.36 17.62
N GLY A 228 23.69 7.75 18.79
CA GLY A 228 25.04 7.44 19.24
C GLY A 228 26.18 8.31 18.67
N LYS A 229 27.38 8.15 19.27
CA LYS A 229 28.63 8.68 18.71
C LYS A 229 29.05 7.71 17.62
N GLY A 230 28.96 8.13 16.35
CA GLY A 230 29.26 7.24 15.22
C GLY A 230 30.68 6.67 15.29
N ASN A 231 30.90 5.55 14.61
CA ASN A 231 32.13 4.77 14.71
C ASN A 231 33.38 5.65 14.64
N ASN A 232 34.12 5.72 15.75
CA ASN A 232 35.54 5.98 15.70
C ASN A 232 36.11 4.77 14.94
N CYS A 233 36.46 4.93 13.66
CA CYS A 233 37.31 3.93 13.02
C CYS A 233 38.57 3.81 13.89
N PRO A 234 38.92 2.62 14.43
CA PRO A 234 40.23 2.46 15.00
C PRO A 234 41.22 2.74 13.87
N VAL A 235 42.06 3.76 14.07
CA VAL A 235 43.19 4.01 13.19
C VAL A 235 44.06 2.77 13.34
N ILE A 236 44.07 1.90 12.34
CA ILE A 236 45.07 0.85 12.25
C ILE A 236 46.38 1.61 12.02
N ARG A 237 47.17 1.71 13.08
CA ARG A 237 48.43 2.46 13.13
C ARG A 237 49.58 1.54 12.78
#